data_AF-A0A6N1AVB1-F1
#
_entry.id   AF-A0A6N1AVB1-F1
#
_cell.length_a   1.000
_cell.length_b   1.000
_cell.length_c   1.000
_cell.angle_alpha   90.00
_cell.angle_beta   90.00
_cell.angle_gamma   90.00
#
_symmetry.space_group_name_H-M   'P 1'
#
loop_
_entity.id
_entity.type
_entity.pdbx_description
1 polymer ?
#
loop_
_entity_poly.entity_id
_entity_poly.type
_entity_poly.pdbx_seq_one_letter_code
_entity_poly.pdbx_strand_id
1 'polypeptide(L)'
;MAWGRDNGRERVKSLLAALERQATEASQLAKRAQRDMGDDRFASFLDFRRKVEEIRALFALTEEHLQGVDESRLTDLRAEFERMDLLLTRMLVRAMRNYFSGMREDQVLPIGARELFEPELRSIDQTRTRLLSPRYADRVAPEILDDLDATAELIRKTIARAPSLPDFSDSPSPPKPTRRLRTLGRPIRN
;
A
#
# COMPACT_ATOMS: atom_id res chain seq x y z
N MET A 1 -27.05 32.20 4.21
CA MET A 1 -26.70 31.04 3.36
C MET A 1 -26.14 29.94 4.23
N ALA A 2 -26.82 28.79 4.36
CA ALA A 2 -26.50 27.71 5.30
C ALA A 2 -26.27 26.34 4.63
N TRP A 3 -26.02 26.31 3.33
CA TRP A 3 -26.02 25.09 2.50
C TRP A 3 -24.67 24.36 2.38
N GLY A 4 -23.66 24.72 3.19
CA GLY A 4 -22.34 24.06 3.21
C GLY A 4 -22.00 23.35 4.51
N ARG A 5 -22.86 23.43 5.55
CA ARG A 5 -22.49 23.11 6.93
C ARG A 5 -22.79 21.68 7.38
N ASP A 6 -23.79 21.01 6.79
CA ASP A 6 -24.09 19.58 7.05
C ASP A 6 -23.37 18.62 6.09
N ASN A 7 -22.95 19.11 4.92
CA ASN A 7 -22.26 18.31 3.92
C ASN A 7 -20.93 17.72 4.41
N GLY A 8 -20.20 18.42 5.29
CA GLY A 8 -18.89 17.95 5.78
C GLY A 8 -18.98 16.68 6.62
N ARG A 9 -19.98 16.60 7.51
CA ARG A 9 -20.19 15.43 8.37
C ARG A 9 -20.68 14.23 7.56
N GLU A 10 -21.63 14.44 6.65
CA GLU A 10 -22.11 13.39 5.75
C GLU A 10 -21.00 12.88 4.82
N ARG A 11 -20.15 13.78 4.31
CA ARG A 11 -18.97 13.41 3.51
C ARG A 11 -18.03 12.51 4.31
N VAL A 12 -17.67 12.89 5.54
CA VAL A 12 -16.79 12.07 6.40
C VAL A 12 -17.42 10.71 6.69
N LYS A 13 -18.72 10.65 7.01
CA LYS A 13 -19.42 9.36 7.19
C LYS A 13 -19.37 8.48 5.94
N SER A 14 -19.58 9.06 4.76
CA SER A 14 -19.48 8.33 3.50
C SER A 14 -18.06 7.80 3.24
N LEU A 15 -17.03 8.56 3.63
CA LEU A 15 -15.63 8.15 3.50
C LEU A 15 -15.27 7.03 4.48
N LEU A 16 -15.72 7.12 5.74
CA LEU A 16 -15.56 6.04 6.72
C LEU A 16 -16.25 4.75 6.23
N ALA A 17 -17.49 4.83 5.75
CA ALA A 17 -18.18 3.68 5.18
C ALA A 17 -17.45 3.11 3.95
N ALA A 18 -16.80 3.95 3.14
CA ALA A 18 -15.96 3.48 2.04
C ALA A 18 -14.70 2.78 2.52
N LEU A 19 -14.04 3.30 3.57
CA LEU A 19 -12.88 2.67 4.20
C LEU A 19 -13.22 1.27 4.74
N GLU A 20 -14.38 1.08 5.38
CA GLU A 20 -14.83 -0.24 5.87
C GLU A 20 -14.99 -1.26 4.74
N ARG A 21 -15.61 -0.85 3.62
CA ARG A 21 -15.76 -1.72 2.45
C ARG A 21 -14.42 -2.10 1.87
N GLN A 22 -13.53 -1.12 1.70
CA GLN A 22 -12.18 -1.34 1.18
C GLN A 22 -11.36 -2.26 2.10
N ALA A 23 -11.47 -2.10 3.43
CA ALA A 23 -10.86 -2.97 4.42
C ALA A 23 -11.29 -4.43 4.25
N THR A 24 -12.60 -4.64 4.06
CA THR A 24 -13.19 -5.96 3.85
C THR A 24 -12.65 -6.64 2.60
N GLU A 25 -12.56 -5.89 1.50
CA GLU A 25 -11.98 -6.37 0.24
C GLU A 25 -10.48 -6.70 0.38
N ALA A 26 -9.71 -5.84 1.05
CA ALA A 26 -8.29 -6.10 1.30
C ALA A 26 -8.07 -7.37 2.15
N SER A 27 -8.91 -7.61 3.15
CA SER A 27 -8.88 -8.87 3.93
C SER A 27 -9.14 -10.10 3.04
N GLN A 28 -10.07 -10.01 2.08
CA GLN A 28 -10.34 -11.11 1.16
C GLN A 28 -9.16 -11.35 0.21
N LEU A 29 -8.55 -10.29 -0.31
CA LEU A 29 -7.34 -10.38 -1.15
C LEU A 29 -6.15 -10.94 -0.37
N ALA A 30 -5.95 -10.53 0.88
CA ALA A 30 -4.91 -11.08 1.74
C ALA A 30 -5.07 -12.60 1.95
N LYS A 31 -6.30 -13.05 2.23
CA LYS A 31 -6.63 -14.49 2.35
C LYS A 31 -6.43 -15.25 1.04
N ARG A 32 -6.65 -14.59 -0.10
CA ARG A 32 -6.39 -15.16 -1.42
C ARG A 32 -4.89 -15.29 -1.68
N ALA A 33 -4.12 -14.22 -1.47
CA ALA A 33 -2.66 -14.24 -1.58
C ALA A 33 -2.01 -15.30 -0.68
N GLN A 34 -2.60 -15.58 0.48
CA GLN A 34 -2.16 -16.67 1.35
C GLN A 34 -2.51 -18.07 0.81
N ARG A 35 -3.63 -18.24 0.10
CA ARG A 35 -4.04 -19.54 -0.46
C ARG A 35 -3.35 -19.85 -1.77
N ASP A 36 -3.11 -18.84 -2.59
CA ASP A 36 -2.48 -18.95 -3.92
C ASP A 36 -0.94 -19.12 -3.80
N MET A 37 -0.46 -19.65 -2.68
CA MET A 37 0.96 -19.85 -2.35
C MET A 37 1.73 -20.82 -3.27
N GLY A 38 1.11 -21.25 -4.39
CA GLY A 38 1.73 -21.95 -5.52
C GLY A 38 2.15 -20.99 -6.65
N ASP A 39 1.82 -21.32 -7.89
CA ASP A 39 2.38 -20.69 -9.11
C ASP A 39 2.05 -19.19 -9.28
N ASP A 40 0.91 -18.71 -8.77
CA ASP A 40 0.43 -17.32 -8.93
C ASP A 40 0.66 -16.40 -7.71
N ARG A 41 1.50 -16.81 -6.75
CA ARG A 41 1.69 -16.09 -5.47
C ARG A 41 2.01 -14.60 -5.64
N PHE A 42 2.81 -14.24 -6.64
CA PHE A 42 3.22 -12.85 -6.88
C PHE A 42 2.10 -11.98 -7.43
N ALA A 43 1.25 -12.51 -8.32
CA ALA A 43 0.12 -11.76 -8.86
C ALA A 43 -0.87 -11.38 -7.75
N SER A 44 -1.23 -12.36 -6.91
CA SER A 44 -2.13 -12.14 -5.77
C SER A 44 -1.54 -11.18 -4.72
N PHE A 45 -0.21 -11.15 -4.55
CA PHE A 45 0.47 -10.15 -3.72
C PHE A 45 0.38 -8.73 -4.31
N LEU A 46 0.60 -8.58 -5.62
CA LEU A 46 0.49 -7.28 -6.29
C LEU A 46 -0.94 -6.73 -6.22
N ASP A 47 -1.95 -7.60 -6.38
CA ASP A 47 -3.36 -7.23 -6.22
C ASP A 47 -3.66 -6.77 -4.79
N PHE A 48 -3.16 -7.49 -3.78
CA PHE A 48 -3.26 -7.07 -2.38
C PHE A 48 -2.59 -5.71 -2.16
N ARG A 49 -1.34 -5.55 -2.61
CA ARG A 49 -0.59 -4.29 -2.46
C ARG A 49 -1.32 -3.11 -3.12
N ARG A 50 -1.81 -3.27 -4.35
CA ARG A 50 -2.60 -2.24 -5.02
C ARG A 50 -3.80 -1.82 -4.17
N LYS A 51 -4.49 -2.79 -3.56
CA LYS A 51 -5.62 -2.51 -2.66
C LYS A 51 -5.20 -1.77 -1.39
N VAL A 52 -4.04 -2.09 -0.83
CA VAL A 52 -3.49 -1.37 0.32
C VAL A 52 -3.22 0.09 -0.04
N GLU A 53 -2.66 0.36 -1.23
CA GLU A 53 -2.44 1.74 -1.70
C GLU A 53 -3.76 2.50 -1.91
N GLU A 54 -4.80 1.86 -2.44
CA GLU A 54 -6.14 2.46 -2.54
C GLU A 54 -6.69 2.86 -1.15
N ILE A 55 -6.55 1.97 -0.16
CA ILE A 55 -6.96 2.26 1.23
C ILE A 55 -6.16 3.43 1.80
N ARG A 56 -4.83 3.46 1.61
CA ARG A 56 -3.96 4.54 2.10
C ARG A 56 -4.36 5.89 1.51
N ALA A 57 -4.64 5.93 0.20
CA ALA A 57 -5.10 7.14 -0.47
C ALA A 57 -6.44 7.63 0.11
N LEU A 58 -7.40 6.72 0.33
CA LEU A 58 -8.68 7.05 0.93
C LEU A 58 -8.55 7.50 2.39
N PHE A 59 -7.61 6.91 3.13
CA PHE A 59 -7.32 7.28 4.50
C PHE A 59 -6.75 8.71 4.59
N ALA A 60 -5.78 9.04 3.75
CA ALA A 60 -5.20 10.38 3.66
C ALA A 60 -6.27 11.44 3.30
N LEU A 61 -7.13 11.14 2.32
CA LEU A 61 -8.26 12.01 1.95
C LEU A 61 -9.22 12.23 3.12
N THR A 62 -9.51 11.17 3.87
CA THR A 62 -10.42 11.24 5.03
C THR A 62 -9.81 12.07 6.16
N GLU A 63 -8.50 11.92 6.42
CA GLU A 63 -7.77 12.71 7.40
C GLU A 63 -7.78 14.21 7.04
N GLU A 64 -7.53 14.56 5.77
CA GLU A 64 -7.59 15.95 5.29
C GLU A 64 -8.98 16.56 5.52
N HIS A 65 -10.04 15.81 5.20
CA HIS A 65 -11.41 16.26 5.46
C HIS A 65 -11.74 16.40 6.95
N LEU A 66 -11.19 15.55 7.81
CA LEU A 66 -11.35 15.66 9.27
C LEU A 66 -10.64 16.90 9.82
N GLN A 67 -9.48 17.27 9.26
CA GLN A 67 -8.72 18.47 9.64
C GLN A 67 -9.39 19.77 9.19
N GLY A 68 -10.07 19.75 8.03
CA GLY A 68 -10.73 20.93 7.46
C GLY A 68 -12.07 21.33 8.11
N VAL A 69 -12.54 20.62 9.13
CA VAL A 69 -13.83 20.86 9.79
C VAL A 69 -13.63 21.13 11.28
N ASP A 70 -14.45 22.02 11.85
CA ASP A 70 -14.44 22.43 13.25
C ASP A 70 -14.43 21.22 14.22
N GLU A 71 -13.40 21.15 15.05
CA GLU A 71 -13.03 20.05 15.95
C GLU A 71 -14.22 19.59 16.82
N SER A 72 -15.02 20.54 17.30
CA SER A 72 -16.16 20.30 18.19
C SER A 72 -17.30 19.49 17.57
N ARG A 73 -17.36 19.40 16.23
CA ARG A 73 -18.49 18.80 15.50
C ARG A 73 -18.25 17.37 15.02
N LEU A 74 -16.98 16.94 15.01
CA LEU A 74 -16.57 15.64 14.47
C LEU A 74 -15.77 14.80 15.48
N THR A 75 -15.75 15.16 16.76
CA THR A 75 -14.99 14.43 17.80
C THR A 75 -15.30 12.93 17.79
N ASP A 76 -16.56 12.56 17.61
CA ASP A 76 -17.01 11.16 17.51
C ASP A 76 -16.49 10.47 16.24
N LEU A 77 -16.54 11.15 15.10
CA LEU A 77 -16.05 10.63 13.82
C LEU A 77 -14.51 10.55 13.77
N ARG A 78 -13.80 11.44 14.46
CA ARG A 78 -12.35 11.36 14.66
C ARG A 78 -11.98 10.15 15.50
N ALA A 79 -12.70 9.91 16.60
CA ALA A 79 -12.49 8.72 17.41
C ALA A 79 -12.76 7.43 16.61
N GLU A 80 -13.80 7.41 15.77
CA GLU A 80 -14.10 6.27 14.91
C GLU A 80 -13.02 6.06 13.84
N PHE A 81 -12.56 7.15 13.20
CA PHE A 81 -11.45 7.11 12.25
C PHE A 81 -10.17 6.54 12.87
N GLU A 82 -9.81 6.96 14.09
CA GLU A 82 -8.65 6.44 14.81
C GLU A 82 -8.80 4.96 15.18
N ARG A 83 -10.00 4.51 15.53
CA ARG A 83 -10.26 3.07 15.75
C ARG A 83 -10.07 2.28 14.47
N MET A 84 -10.65 2.76 13.36
CA MET A 84 -10.52 2.12 12.05
C MET A 84 -9.06 2.06 11.58
N ASP A 85 -8.27 3.12 11.79
CA ASP A 85 -6.83 3.17 11.52
C ASP A 85 -6.08 2.03 12.21
N LEU A 86 -6.30 1.87 13.53
CA LEU A 86 -5.65 0.81 14.30
C LEU A 86 -6.08 -0.58 13.83
N LEU A 87 -7.37 -0.76 13.52
CA LEU A 87 -7.92 -2.04 13.04
C LEU A 87 -7.33 -2.41 11.67
N LEU A 88 -7.31 -1.44 10.75
CA LEU A 88 -6.70 -1.57 9.43
C LEU A 88 -5.22 -1.87 9.53
N THR A 89 -4.49 -1.11 10.33
CA THR A 89 -3.05 -1.29 10.54
C THR A 89 -2.77 -2.72 11.02
N ARG A 90 -3.47 -3.19 12.05
CA ARG A 90 -3.32 -4.56 12.56
C ARG A 90 -3.61 -5.61 11.48
N MET A 91 -4.69 -5.43 10.71
CA MET A 91 -5.05 -6.35 9.64
C MET A 91 -3.97 -6.41 8.55
N LEU A 92 -3.44 -5.26 8.14
CA LEU A 92 -2.41 -5.15 7.11
C LEU A 92 -1.09 -5.78 7.55
N VAL A 93 -0.65 -5.49 8.78
CA VAL A 93 0.56 -6.10 9.35
C VAL A 93 0.41 -7.62 9.40
N ARG A 94 -0.72 -8.13 9.89
CA ARG A 94 -0.96 -9.57 9.96
C ARG A 94 -1.03 -10.24 8.59
N ALA A 95 -1.66 -9.61 7.61
CA ALA A 95 -1.69 -10.08 6.23
C ALA A 95 -0.28 -10.17 5.65
N MET A 96 0.53 -9.12 5.86
CA MET A 96 1.91 -9.06 5.41
C MET A 96 2.77 -10.13 6.08
N ARG A 97 2.66 -10.29 7.41
CA ARG A 97 3.32 -11.33 8.18
C ARG A 97 3.04 -12.71 7.61
N ASN A 98 1.76 -13.04 7.42
CA ASN A 98 1.32 -14.34 6.91
C ASN A 98 1.84 -14.60 5.49
N TYR A 99 1.90 -13.57 4.64
CA TYR A 99 2.42 -13.67 3.29
C TYR A 99 3.91 -14.04 3.29
N PHE A 100 4.73 -13.28 4.01
CA PHE A 100 6.18 -13.52 4.08
C PHE A 100 6.54 -14.77 4.88
N SER A 101 5.79 -15.12 5.93
CA SER A 101 6.05 -16.34 6.72
C SER A 101 5.81 -17.61 5.93
N GLY A 102 4.93 -17.57 4.93
CA GLY A 102 4.69 -18.72 4.06
C GLY A 102 5.62 -18.81 2.84
N MET A 103 6.59 -17.90 2.69
CA MET A 103 7.61 -18.03 1.64
C MET A 103 8.67 -19.03 2.09
N ARG A 104 8.94 -20.03 1.24
CA ARG A 104 10.01 -21.00 1.49
C ARG A 104 11.38 -20.36 1.28
N GLU A 105 12.40 -20.88 1.95
CA GLU A 105 13.76 -20.36 1.83
C GLU A 105 14.39 -20.61 0.46
N ASP A 106 14.01 -21.70 -0.19
CA ASP A 106 14.46 -22.15 -1.51
C ASP A 106 13.62 -21.60 -2.67
N GLN A 107 12.64 -20.73 -2.38
CA GLN A 107 11.72 -20.22 -3.39
C GLN A 107 12.44 -19.26 -4.35
N VAL A 108 12.31 -19.54 -5.66
CA VAL A 108 12.77 -18.64 -6.72
C VAL A 108 11.91 -17.38 -6.73
N LEU A 109 12.55 -16.22 -6.59
CA LEU A 109 11.90 -14.91 -6.64
C LEU A 109 12.10 -14.28 -8.03
N PRO A 110 11.09 -13.59 -8.58
CA PRO A 110 11.20 -12.92 -9.87
C PRO A 110 12.20 -11.77 -9.79
N ILE A 111 12.85 -11.47 -10.91
CA ILE A 111 13.72 -10.30 -11.06
C ILE A 111 12.93 -9.05 -10.69
N GLY A 112 13.52 -8.20 -9.85
CA GLY A 112 12.86 -6.99 -9.36
C GLY A 112 12.05 -7.17 -8.07
N ALA A 113 12.03 -8.38 -7.48
CA ALA A 113 11.35 -8.63 -6.22
C ALA A 113 11.92 -7.77 -5.08
N ARG A 114 13.21 -7.43 -5.14
CA ARG A 114 13.87 -6.61 -4.12
C ARG A 114 13.24 -5.21 -4.03
N GLU A 115 13.09 -4.56 -5.18
CA GLU A 115 12.50 -3.22 -5.32
C GLU A 115 11.02 -3.21 -4.97
N LEU A 116 10.35 -4.37 -5.05
CA LEU A 116 8.97 -4.52 -4.59
C LEU A 116 8.87 -4.61 -3.06
N PHE A 117 9.82 -5.28 -2.38
CA PHE A 117 9.75 -5.54 -0.95
C PHE A 117 10.39 -4.45 -0.08
N GLU A 118 11.41 -3.73 -0.58
CA GLU A 118 12.03 -2.62 0.14
C GLU A 118 11.03 -1.51 0.56
N PRO A 119 10.09 -1.06 -0.29
CA PRO A 119 9.05 -0.12 0.12
C PRO A 119 8.15 -0.67 1.24
N GLU A 120 7.87 -1.97 1.23
CA GLU A 120 7.05 -2.60 2.27
C GLU A 120 7.76 -2.60 3.62
N LEU A 121 9.07 -2.88 3.64
CA LEU A 121 9.87 -2.75 4.87
C LEU A 121 9.82 -1.33 5.42
N ARG A 122 10.04 -0.32 4.57
CA ARG A 122 9.96 1.09 4.97
C ARG A 122 8.57 1.43 5.52
N SER A 123 7.51 0.91 4.91
CA SER A 123 6.15 1.13 5.38
C SER A 123 5.89 0.52 6.76
N ILE A 124 6.45 -0.65 7.05
CA ILE A 124 6.37 -1.30 8.36
C ILE A 124 7.10 -0.46 9.41
N ASP A 125 8.33 -0.02 9.11
CA ASP A 125 9.12 0.82 10.02
C ASP A 125 8.43 2.16 10.30
N GLN A 126 7.88 2.83 9.28
CA GLN A 126 7.12 4.06 9.43
C GLN A 126 5.87 3.86 10.29
N THR A 127 5.15 2.76 10.08
CA THR A 127 3.96 2.42 10.88
C THR A 127 4.33 2.23 12.34
N ARG A 128 5.44 1.52 12.61
CA ARG A 128 5.97 1.33 13.96
C ARG A 128 6.28 2.66 14.64
N THR A 129 7.03 3.55 13.97
CA THR A 129 7.35 4.88 14.51
C THR A 129 6.09 5.69 14.80
N ARG A 130 5.09 5.62 13.92
CA ARG A 130 3.79 6.30 14.09
C ARG A 130 3.02 5.78 15.31
N LEU A 131 2.94 4.46 15.48
CA LEU A 131 2.22 3.84 16.61
C LEU A 131 2.90 4.07 17.96
N LEU A 132 4.21 4.34 17.97
CA LEU A 132 4.95 4.74 19.17
C LEU A 132 4.76 6.22 19.55
N SER A 133 4.07 7.01 18.72
CA SER A 133 3.82 8.41 19.05
C SER A 133 2.81 8.55 20.22
N PRO A 134 2.88 9.65 20.99
CA PRO A 134 2.02 9.85 22.17
C PRO A 134 0.52 9.76 21.90
N ARG A 135 0.09 10.03 20.65
CA ARG A 135 -1.31 9.91 20.21
C ARG A 135 -1.87 8.49 20.35
N TYR A 136 -1.01 7.47 20.27
CA TYR A 136 -1.40 6.06 20.19
C TYR A 136 -0.90 5.22 21.38
N ALA A 137 -0.07 5.78 22.27
CA ALA A 137 0.63 5.07 23.33
C ALA A 137 -0.29 4.21 24.24
N ASP A 138 -1.48 4.70 24.56
CA ASP A 138 -2.44 4.00 25.44
C ASP A 138 -3.46 3.13 24.68
N ARG A 139 -3.40 3.12 23.35
CA ARG A 139 -4.41 2.48 22.48
C ARG A 139 -3.84 1.35 21.63
N VAL A 140 -2.51 1.24 21.54
CA VAL A 140 -1.83 0.20 20.78
C VAL A 140 -1.60 -1.01 21.67
N ALA A 141 -2.15 -2.15 21.27
CA ALA A 141 -1.88 -3.41 21.92
C ALA A 141 -0.41 -3.82 21.68
N PRO A 142 0.35 -4.26 22.70
CA PRO A 142 1.76 -4.64 22.55
C PRO A 142 2.01 -5.65 21.43
N GLU A 143 1.05 -6.56 21.21
CA GLU A 143 1.13 -7.60 20.19
C GLU A 143 1.24 -7.03 18.77
N ILE A 144 0.73 -5.81 18.52
CA ILE A 144 0.84 -5.15 17.22
C ILE A 144 2.29 -4.75 16.95
N LEU A 145 3.01 -4.29 17.97
CA LEU A 145 4.43 -3.91 17.86
C LEU A 145 5.28 -5.17 17.64
N ASP A 146 5.00 -6.25 18.34
CA ASP A 146 5.66 -7.54 18.14
C ASP A 146 5.41 -8.09 16.74
N ASP A 147 4.16 -8.02 16.25
CA ASP A 147 3.81 -8.42 14.89
C ASP A 147 4.54 -7.56 13.85
N LEU A 148 4.70 -6.25 14.08
CA LEU A 148 5.46 -5.35 13.20
C LEU A 148 6.94 -5.74 13.16
N ASP A 149 7.57 -5.97 14.33
CA ASP A 149 8.99 -6.34 14.43
C ASP A 149 9.26 -7.70 13.79
N ALA A 150 8.39 -8.69 14.04
CA ALA A 150 8.47 -10.01 13.41
C ALA A 150 8.29 -9.93 11.88
N THR A 151 7.36 -9.09 11.41
CA THR A 151 7.11 -8.91 9.97
C THR A 151 8.30 -8.23 9.29
N ALA A 152 8.87 -7.19 9.90
CA ALA A 152 10.05 -6.50 9.38
C ALA A 152 11.22 -7.48 9.18
N GLU A 153 11.45 -8.37 10.15
CA GLU A 153 12.51 -9.36 10.06
C GLU A 153 12.30 -10.37 8.92
N LEU A 154 11.06 -10.84 8.72
CA LEU A 154 10.72 -11.72 7.59
C LEU A 154 10.95 -11.02 6.24
N ILE A 155 10.59 -9.74 6.13
CA ILE A 155 10.80 -8.94 4.93
C ILE A 155 12.29 -8.78 4.66
N ARG A 156 13.10 -8.43 5.67
CA ARG A 156 14.58 -8.29 5.53
C ARG A 156 15.22 -9.58 5.03
N LYS A 157 14.86 -10.73 5.60
CA LYS A 157 15.34 -12.04 5.16
C LYS A 157 14.97 -12.33 3.71
N THR A 158 13.77 -11.96 3.30
CA THR A 158 13.30 -12.15 1.92
C THR A 158 14.05 -11.22 0.96
N ILE A 159 14.26 -9.95 1.32
CA ILE A 159 15.04 -8.97 0.54
C ILE A 159 16.47 -9.45 0.34
N ALA A 160 17.10 -10.04 1.36
CA ALA A 160 18.49 -10.50 1.29
C ALA A 160 18.74 -11.55 0.19
N ARG A 161 17.73 -12.35 -0.15
CA ARG A 161 17.78 -13.34 -1.24
C ARG A 161 17.07 -12.90 -2.53
N ALA A 162 16.43 -11.73 -2.54
CA ALA A 162 15.66 -11.26 -3.68
C ALA A 162 16.58 -10.70 -4.77
N PRO A 163 16.42 -11.11 -6.03
CA PRO A 163 17.17 -10.52 -7.14
C PRO A 163 16.69 -9.08 -7.37
N SER A 164 17.64 -8.17 -7.54
CA SER A 164 17.39 -6.78 -7.91
C SER A 164 17.12 -6.65 -9.40
N LEU A 165 16.54 -5.53 -9.81
CA LEU A 165 16.50 -5.14 -11.21
C LEU A 165 17.94 -4.92 -11.73
N PRO A 166 18.23 -5.28 -12.99
CA PRO A 166 19.48 -4.87 -13.61
C PRO A 166 19.56 -3.35 -13.69
N ASP A 167 20.73 -2.79 -13.38
CA ASP A 167 20.99 -1.38 -13.56
C ASP A 167 21.28 -1.09 -15.04
N PHE A 168 20.37 -0.36 -15.69
CA PHE A 168 20.51 0.03 -17.09
C PHE A 168 21.02 1.47 -17.26
N SER A 169 21.46 2.14 -16.19
CA SER A 169 21.95 3.52 -16.25
C SER A 169 23.16 3.72 -17.18
N ASP A 170 24.01 2.69 -17.33
CA ASP A 170 25.15 2.65 -18.26
C ASP A 170 24.79 2.09 -19.65
N SER A 171 23.51 1.79 -19.92
CA SER A 171 23.11 1.30 -21.24
C SER A 171 23.25 2.41 -22.29
N PRO A 172 23.87 2.11 -23.46
CA PRO A 172 24.00 3.10 -24.52
C PRO A 172 22.62 3.62 -24.90
N SER A 173 22.46 4.95 -24.87
CA SER A 173 21.21 5.59 -25.25
C SER A 173 20.76 5.09 -26.63
N PRO A 174 19.46 4.79 -26.82
CA PRO A 174 18.95 4.39 -28.12
C PRO A 174 19.39 5.40 -29.18
N PRO A 175 19.87 4.96 -30.36
CA PRO A 175 20.29 5.88 -31.40
C PRO A 175 19.13 6.83 -31.68
N LYS A 176 19.42 8.15 -31.64
CA LYS A 176 18.40 9.18 -31.90
C LYS A 176 17.63 8.80 -33.17
N PRO A 177 16.28 8.75 -33.14
CA PRO A 177 15.52 8.43 -34.33
C PRO A 177 15.90 9.43 -35.41
N THR A 178 16.67 8.97 -36.39
CA THR A 178 17.05 9.77 -37.54
C THR A 178 15.77 9.91 -38.37
N ARG A 179 15.07 11.03 -38.15
CA ARG A 179 13.94 11.45 -38.99
C ARG A 179 14.43 11.54 -40.44
N ARG A 180 14.33 10.44 -41.19
CA ARG A 180 14.33 10.44 -42.65
C ARG A 180 12.91 10.23 -43.15
N LEU A 181 11.99 11.08 -42.68
CA LEU A 181 10.63 11.22 -43.23
C LEU A 181 10.57 12.23 -44.40
N ARG A 182 11.68 12.46 -45.12
CA ARG A 182 11.70 13.36 -46.29
C ARG A 182 11.77 12.65 -47.64
N THR A 183 11.80 11.31 -47.68
CA THR A 183 11.94 10.55 -48.94
C THR A 183 10.76 9.62 -49.26
N LEU A 184 9.74 9.52 -48.40
CA LEU A 184 8.52 8.74 -48.68
C LEU A 184 7.44 9.53 -49.47
N GLY A 185 7.77 10.73 -49.93
CA GLY A 185 6.86 11.61 -50.69
C GLY A 185 7.14 11.68 -52.20
N ARG A 186 7.73 10.65 -52.82
CA ARG A 186 7.72 10.56 -54.29
C ARG A 186 6.46 9.80 -54.72
N PRO A 187 5.50 10.44 -55.41
CA PRO A 187 4.43 9.70 -56.04
C PRO A 187 5.05 8.79 -57.11
N ILE A 188 4.69 7.50 -57.07
CA ILE A 188 4.94 6.57 -58.15
C ILE A 188 4.14 7.08 -59.35
N ARG A 189 4.82 7.66 -60.34
CA ARG A 189 4.21 7.94 -61.64
C ARG A 189 4.34 6.68 -62.49
N ASN A 190 3.20 6.15 -62.93
CA ASN A 190 3.10 5.26 -64.08
C ASN A 190 3.47 6.01 -65.36
#